data_AF-A0A929DW24-F1
#
_entry.id   AF-A0A929DW24-F1
#
_cell.length_a   1.000
_cell.length_b   1.000
_cell.length_c   1.000
_cell.angle_alpha   90.00
_cell.angle_beta   90.00
_cell.angle_gamma   90.00
#
_symmetry.space_group_name_H-M   'P 1'
#
loop_
_entity.id
_entity.type
_entity.pdbx_description
1 polymer ?
#
loop_
_entity_poly.entity_id
_entity_poly.type
_entity_poly.pdbx_seq_one_letter_code
_entity_poly.pdbx_strand_id
1 'polypeptide(L)' 'EMQLHIPIEIFHFSKIETLSGMDAHANFYKCGDKLKDPHFLSWKPVLCSKPDFHTPRYFGQLSFL' A
#
# COMPACT_ATOMS: atom_id res chain seq x y z
N GLU A 1 8.30 13.04 -11.85
CA GLU A 1 7.20 12.86 -10.88
C GLU A 1 6.32 11.71 -11.37
N MET A 2 5.83 10.87 -10.46
CA MET A 2 4.91 9.78 -10.80
C MET A 2 3.63 9.97 -9.99
N GLN A 3 2.49 9.93 -10.67
CA GLN A 3 1.18 10.10 -10.07
C GLN A 3 0.28 8.94 -10.50
N LEU A 4 -0.57 8.48 -9.58
CA LEU A 4 -1.58 7.47 -9.82
C LEU A 4 -2.94 8.04 -9.41
N HIS A 5 -3.93 7.90 -10.29
CA HIS A 5 -5.32 8.18 -9.98
C HIS A 5 -6.04 6.83 -9.94
N ILE A 6 -6.56 6.46 -8.76
CA ILE A 6 -7.20 5.17 -8.50
C ILE A 6 -8.70 5.42 -8.29
N PRO A 7 -9.56 5.16 -9.30
CA PRO A 7 -11.01 5.35 -9.17
C PRO A 7 -11.62 4.38 -8.15
N ILE A 8 -12.63 4.79 -7.40
CA ILE A 8 -13.27 3.94 -6.36
C ILE A 8 -13.88 2.67 -6.99
N GLU A 9 -14.32 2.76 -8.24
CA GLU A 9 -14.97 1.70 -9.00
C GLU A 9 -14.06 0.48 -9.23
N ILE A 10 -12.74 0.62 -9.10
CA ILE A 10 -11.81 -0.50 -9.27
C ILE A 10 -11.90 -1.52 -8.14
N PHE A 11 -12.45 -1.13 -6.98
CA PHE A 11 -12.63 -2.02 -5.83
C PHE A 11 -13.86 -2.94 -6.03
N HIS A 12 -13.94 -3.66 -7.15
CA HIS A 12 -15.12 -4.42 -7.60
C HIS A 12 -15.69 -5.43 -6.59
N PHE A 13 -14.84 -5.99 -5.72
CA PHE A 13 -15.24 -6.94 -4.69
C PHE A 13 -15.76 -6.28 -3.41
N SER A 14 -15.71 -4.95 -3.32
CA SER A 14 -16.18 -4.15 -2.19
C SER A 14 -17.25 -3.15 -2.68
N LYS A 15 -18.28 -2.91 -1.88
CA LYS A 15 -19.30 -1.89 -2.19
C LYS A 15 -18.89 -0.55 -1.58
N ILE A 16 -17.85 0.07 -2.13
CA ILE A 16 -17.35 1.39 -1.69
C ILE A 16 -18.00 2.46 -2.58
N GLU A 17 -18.71 3.40 -1.99
CA GLU A 17 -19.37 4.52 -2.71
C GLU A 17 -18.62 5.84 -2.54
N THR A 18 -17.94 6.01 -1.41
CA THR A 18 -17.11 7.18 -1.07
C THR A 18 -15.98 6.74 -0.14
N LEU A 19 -14.87 7.48 -0.13
CA LEU A 19 -13.80 7.30 0.85
C LEU A 19 -13.88 8.31 2.01
N SER A 20 -14.65 9.40 1.87
CA SER A 20 -14.68 10.45 2.89
C SER A 20 -15.18 9.92 4.24
N GLY A 21 -14.47 10.26 5.31
CA GLY A 21 -14.70 9.79 6.67
C GLY A 21 -14.27 8.34 6.93
N MET A 22 -13.67 7.63 5.98
CA MET A 22 -13.25 6.24 6.17
C MET A 22 -11.84 6.13 6.75
N ASP A 23 -11.68 5.18 7.66
CA ASP A 23 -10.36 4.63 8.01
C ASP A 23 -10.06 3.41 7.13
N ALA A 24 -8.87 3.39 6.57
CA ALA A 24 -8.35 2.27 5.79
C ALA A 24 -7.00 1.80 6.33
N HIS A 25 -6.62 0.58 5.98
CA HIS A 25 -5.28 0.05 6.26
C HIS A 25 -4.53 -0.13 4.95
N ALA A 26 -3.35 0.47 4.84
CA ALA A 26 -2.50 0.35 3.66
C ALA A 26 -1.00 0.52 4.00
N ASN A 27 -0.16 0.27 2.99
CA ASN A 27 1.27 0.58 3.03
C ASN A 27 1.74 0.99 1.62
N PHE A 28 2.89 1.64 1.54
CA PHE A 28 3.48 2.13 0.28
C PHE A 28 4.90 1.60 0.15
N TYR A 29 5.29 1.21 -1.07
CA TYR A 29 6.51 0.44 -1.29
C TYR A 29 7.39 1.01 -2.41
N LYS A 30 8.69 0.73 -2.33
CA LYS A 30 9.64 0.89 -3.44
C LYS A 30 10.54 -0.34 -3.50
N CYS A 31 10.64 -0.94 -4.68
CA CYS A 31 11.54 -2.07 -4.93
C CYS A 31 12.33 -1.95 -6.23
N GLY A 32 13.27 -2.88 -6.42
CA GLY A 32 14.23 -2.89 -7.51
C GLY A 32 15.00 -4.20 -7.61
N ASP A 33 14.30 -5.32 -7.61
CA ASP A 33 14.85 -6.68 -7.43
C ASP A 33 15.93 -7.07 -8.44
N LYS A 34 15.84 -6.54 -9.67
CA LYS A 34 16.75 -6.82 -10.79
C LYS A 34 17.80 -5.73 -11.03
N LEU A 35 17.90 -4.74 -10.15
CA LEU A 35 18.94 -3.71 -10.25
C LEU A 35 20.27 -4.24 -9.72
N LYS A 36 21.37 -3.56 -10.08
CA LYS A 36 22.72 -3.88 -9.56
C LYS A 36 22.73 -3.96 -8.02
N ASP A 37 22.02 -3.01 -7.39
CA ASP A 37 21.84 -2.93 -5.96
C ASP A 37 20.34 -3.10 -5.62
N PRO A 38 19.88 -4.34 -5.36
CA PRO A 38 18.50 -4.61 -4.98
C PRO A 38 18.12 -3.89 -3.69
N HIS A 39 16.87 -3.42 -3.63
CA HIS A 39 16.37 -2.71 -2.46
C HIS A 39 14.87 -2.91 -2.29
N PHE A 40 14.42 -2.83 -1.03
CA PHE A 40 13.04 -3.02 -0.62
C PHE A 40 12.73 -2.02 0.50
N LEU A 41 11.88 -1.04 0.23
CA LEU A 41 11.51 0.02 1.17
C LEU A 41 10.00 0.01 1.39
N SER A 42 9.59 0.42 2.59
CA SER A 42 8.18 0.54 2.99
C SER A 42 7.96 1.82 3.80
N TRP A 43 6.76 2.38 3.74
CA TRP A 43 6.35 3.49 4.61
C TRP A 43 6.17 3.03 6.06
N LYS A 44 5.40 1.96 6.27
CA LYS A 44 5.26 1.31 7.58
C LYS A 44 6.18 0.10 7.66
N PRO A 45 6.95 -0.08 8.76
CA PRO A 45 7.88 -1.19 8.88
C PRO A 45 7.22 -2.57 8.72
N VAL A 46 7.82 -3.41 7.88
CA VAL A 46 7.41 -4.81 7.68
C VAL A 46 8.43 -5.72 8.33
N LEU A 47 8.04 -6.38 9.42
CA LEU A 47 8.94 -7.23 10.22
C LEU A 47 8.83 -8.70 9.80
N CYS A 48 9.22 -8.99 8.57
CA CYS A 48 9.33 -10.36 8.04
C CYS A 48 10.80 -10.79 7.95
N SER A 49 11.05 -12.10 8.01
CA SER A 49 12.40 -12.66 7.88
C SER A 49 13.01 -12.51 6.47
N LYS A 50 12.16 -12.27 5.47
CA LYS A 50 12.52 -11.98 4.08
C LYS A 50 11.61 -10.86 3.56
N PRO A 51 12.00 -10.11 2.50
CA PRO A 51 11.14 -9.11 1.89
C PRO A 51 9.80 -9.72 1.46
N ASP A 52 8.70 -9.23 2.04
CA ASP A 52 7.34 -9.66 1.73
C ASP A 52 6.36 -8.51 1.95
N PHE A 53 5.86 -7.94 0.85
CA PHE A 53 4.92 -6.83 0.88
C PHE A 53 3.45 -7.26 1.04
N HIS A 54 3.13 -8.54 0.88
CA HIS A 54 1.75 -9.05 0.99
C HIS A 54 1.40 -9.42 2.43
N THR A 55 1.61 -8.46 3.34
CA THR A 55 1.52 -8.67 4.80
C THR A 55 0.58 -7.65 5.47
N PRO A 56 -0.76 -7.82 5.35
CA PRO A 56 -1.74 -6.83 5.85
C PRO A 56 -1.59 -6.44 7.32
N ARG A 57 -1.06 -7.35 8.18
CA ARG A 57 -0.80 -7.08 9.60
C ARG A 57 0.18 -5.92 9.86
N TYR A 58 0.99 -5.54 8.87
CA TYR A 58 1.97 -4.45 8.97
C TYR A 58 1.52 -3.16 8.27
N PHE A 59 0.27 -3.10 7.82
CA PHE A 59 -0.28 -1.89 7.23
C PHE A 59 -0.45 -0.80 8.29
N GLY A 60 -0.29 0.45 7.89
CA GLY A 60 -0.63 1.63 8.69
C GLY A 60 -2.07 2.05 8.45
N GLN A 61 -2.58 2.89 9.35
CA GLN A 61 -3.89 3.51 9.19
C GLN A 61 -3.78 4.72 8.25
N LEU A 62 -4.71 4.81 7.31
CA LEU A 62 -5.00 5.98 6.50
C LEU A 62 -6.36 6.51 6.91
N SER A 63 -6.48 7.81 7.15
CA SER A 63 -7.74 8.47 7.46
C SER A 63 -8.10 9.41 6.31
N PHE A 64 -9.23 9.14 5.67
CA PHE A 64 -9.78 9.99 4.61
C PHE A 64 -10.74 10.98 5.26
N LEU A 65 -10.35 12.26 5.26
CA LEU A 65 -11.10 13.34 5.91
C LEU A 65 -12.40 13.72 5.18
#